data_AF-A0A3B9H8U1-F1
#
_entry.id   AF-A0A3B9H8U1-F1
#
_cell.length_a   1.000
_cell.length_b   1.000
_cell.length_c   1.000
_cell.angle_alpha   90.00
_cell.angle_beta   90.00
_cell.angle_gamma   90.00
#
_symmetry.space_group_name_H-M   'P 1'
#
loop_
_entity.id
_entity.type
_entity.pdbx_description
1 polymer ?
#
loop_
_entity_poly.entity_id
_entity_poly.type
_entity_poly.pdbx_seq_one_letter_code
_entity_poly.pdbx_strand_id
1 'polypeptide(L)' 'MKISHNWLTAYLNLNISADEIARILTDTGLEVEKYHSRDSVPGIIGEVLSKEKHPNADRLAVTSVRIGKDSELQIV' A
#
# COMPACT_ATOMS: atom_id res chain seq x y z
N MET A 1 -11.31 6.15 14.26
CA MET A 1 -11.65 5.39 13.02
C MET A 1 -10.62 5.72 11.94
N LYS A 2 -10.39 4.87 10.93
CA LYS A 2 -9.55 5.21 9.76
C LYS A 2 -10.38 5.07 8.49
N ILE A 3 -10.23 6.04 7.59
CA ILE A 3 -10.88 6.04 6.28
C ILE A 3 -9.86 6.43 5.21
N SER A 4 -10.03 5.88 4.01
CA SER A 4 -9.21 6.26 2.85
C SER A 4 -9.70 7.61 2.32
N HIS A 5 -8.76 8.56 2.18
CA HIS A 5 -9.02 9.83 1.50
C HIS A 5 -9.60 9.59 0.10
N ASN A 6 -8.97 8.72 -0.70
CA ASN A 6 -9.43 8.42 -2.06
C ASN A 6 -10.87 7.87 -2.10
N TRP A 7 -11.25 7.09 -1.09
CA TRP A 7 -12.60 6.53 -1.03
C TRP A 7 -13.63 7.61 -0.70
N LEU A 8 -13.31 8.51 0.23
CA LEU A 8 -14.17 9.65 0.57
C LEU A 8 -14.32 10.60 -0.62
N THR A 9 -13.22 10.93 -1.29
CA THR A 9 -13.20 11.80 -2.48
C THR A 9 -14.03 11.22 -3.61
N ALA A 10 -13.92 9.90 -3.88
CA ALA A 10 -14.69 9.23 -4.92
C ALA A 10 -16.18 9.11 -4.58
N TYR A 11 -16.51 8.84 -3.31
CA TYR A 11 -17.90 8.68 -2.87
C TYR A 11 -18.68 10.01 -2.89
N LEU A 12 -18.02 11.11 -2.52
CA LEU A 12 -18.63 12.44 -2.40
C LEU A 12 -18.29 13.38 -3.56
N ASN A 13 -17.53 12.93 -4.56
CA ASN A 13 -17.02 13.74 -5.68
C ASN A 13 -16.36 15.05 -5.22
N LEU A 14 -15.44 14.94 -4.25
CA LEU A 14 -14.74 16.11 -3.70
C LEU A 14 -13.53 16.49 -4.57
N ASN A 15 -13.21 17.79 -4.60
CA ASN A 15 -11.98 18.30 -5.20
C ASN A 15 -11.33 19.33 -4.26
N ILE A 16 -11.08 18.91 -3.02
CA ILE A 16 -10.50 19.71 -1.96
C ILE A 16 -9.36 18.92 -1.29
N SER A 17 -8.48 19.62 -0.59
CA SER A 17 -7.31 19.03 0.05
C SER A 17 -7.68 18.16 1.27
N ALA A 18 -6.78 17.24 1.64
CA ALA A 18 -6.94 16.43 2.85
C ALA A 18 -7.02 17.30 4.13
N ASP A 19 -6.31 18.43 4.18
CA ASP A 19 -6.38 19.40 5.27
C ASP A 19 -7.77 20.04 5.40
N GLU A 20 -8.37 20.46 4.29
CA GLU A 20 -9.72 21.03 4.29
C GLU A 20 -10.76 20.00 4.72
N ILE A 21 -10.64 18.77 4.21
CA ILE A 21 -11.50 17.66 4.63
C ILE A 21 -11.39 17.43 6.13
N ALA A 22 -10.17 17.39 6.68
CA ALA A 22 -9.94 17.15 8.10
C ALA A 22 -10.59 18.24 8.98
N ARG A 23 -10.50 19.50 8.56
CA ARG A 23 -11.16 20.63 9.22
C ARG A 23 -12.69 20.49 9.18
N ILE A 24 -13.27 20.29 8.00
CA ILE A 24 -14.72 20.15 7.82
C ILE A 24 -15.27 18.98 8.65
N LEU A 25 -14.60 17.84 8.64
CA LEU A 25 -15.00 16.69 9.45
C LEU A 25 -15.00 17.06 10.94
N THR A 26 -13.93 17.69 11.43
CA THR A 26 -13.83 18.10 12.83
C THR A 26 -14.90 19.13 13.21
N ASP A 27 -15.13 20.14 12.36
CA ASP A 27 -16.13 21.19 12.56
C ASP A 27 -17.58 20.64 12.55
N THR A 28 -17.81 19.52 11.86
CA THR A 28 -19.11 18.83 11.81
C THR A 28 -19.27 17.75 12.90
N GLY A 29 -18.30 17.64 13.83
CA GLY A 29 -18.34 16.72 14.97
C GLY A 29 -17.66 15.37 14.76
N LEU A 30 -16.98 15.19 13.63
CA LEU A 30 -16.15 14.02 13.32
C LEU A 30 -14.67 14.38 13.49
N GLU A 31 -14.20 14.42 14.73
CA GLU A 31 -12.82 14.81 15.07
C GLU A 31 -11.77 13.99 14.32
N VAL A 32 -10.84 14.69 13.67
CA VAL A 32 -9.70 14.10 12.97
C VAL A 32 -8.42 14.31 13.78
N GLU A 33 -8.03 13.30 14.54
CA GLU A 33 -6.80 13.33 15.35
C GLU A 33 -5.53 13.49 14.51
N LYS A 34 -5.48 12.81 13.35
CA LYS A 34 -4.35 12.82 12.41
C LYS A 34 -4.73 12.20 11.08
N TYR A 35 -4.01 12.58 10.02
CA TYR A 35 -3.99 11.87 8.75
C TYR A 35 -2.55 11.63 8.31
N HIS A 36 -2.38 10.71 7.36
CA HIS A 36 -1.06 10.32 6.85
C HIS A 36 -1.11 10.30 5.32
N SER A 37 -0.13 10.93 4.68
CA SER A 37 0.17 10.66 3.28
C SER A 37 0.86 9.31 3.16
N ARG A 38 0.62 8.63 2.04
CA ARG A 38 1.35 7.41 1.67
C ARG A 38 2.09 7.72 0.38
N ASP A 39 3.40 7.72 0.45
CA ASP A 39 4.23 7.87 -0.73
C ASP A 39 4.20 6.58 -1.55
N SER A 40 4.23 6.72 -2.87
CA SER A 40 4.43 5.59 -3.74
C SER A 40 5.88 5.12 -3.60
N VAL A 41 6.06 3.82 -3.35
CA VAL A 41 7.38 3.19 -3.42
C VAL A 41 7.60 2.74 -4.87
N PRO A 42 8.68 3.16 -5.53
CA PRO A 42 8.98 2.71 -6.88
C PRO A 42 9.21 1.19 -6.87
N GLY A 43 8.51 0.47 -7.74
CA GLY A 43 8.57 -0.98 -7.81
C GLY A 43 7.60 -1.55 -8.83
N ILE A 44 7.70 -2.86 -9.03
CA ILE A 44 6.82 -3.64 -9.90
C ILE A 44 6.16 -4.75 -9.09
N ILE A 45 4.99 -5.20 -9.56
CA ILE A 45 4.30 -6.34 -8.96
C ILE A 45 4.92 -7.62 -9.50
N GLY A 46 5.21 -8.58 -8.60
CA GLY A 46 5.71 -9.90 -8.95
C GLY A 46 4.83 -11.02 -8.38
N GLU A 47 4.77 -12.14 -9.10
CA GLU A 47 4.08 -13.37 -8.70
C GLU A 47 5.12 -14.40 -8.23
N VAL A 48 4.96 -14.92 -7.02
CA VAL A 48 5.81 -15.99 -6.50
C VAL A 48 5.34 -17.32 -7.10
N LEU A 49 6.21 -17.99 -7.85
CA LEU A 49 5.92 -19.26 -8.50
C LEU A 49 6.32 -20.47 -7.66
N SER A 50 7.46 -20.36 -6.96
CA SER A 50 7.97 -21.43 -6.08
C SER A 50 8.60 -20.84 -4.83
N LYS A 51 8.64 -21.65 -3.76
CA LYS A 51 9.23 -21.30 -2.46
C LYS A 51 9.89 -22.54 -1.85
N GLU A 52 11.19 -22.48 -1.64
CA GLU A 52 11.97 -23.54 -0.99
C GLU A 52 12.68 -23.02 0.27
N LYS A 53 12.97 -23.89 1.23
CA LYS A 53 13.69 -23.50 2.45
C LYS A 53 15.12 -23.10 2.10
N HIS A 54 15.60 -21.99 2.64
CA HIS A 54 16.98 -21.58 2.42
C HIS A 54 17.94 -22.62 3.05
N PRO A 55 18.93 -23.15 2.31
CA PRO A 55 19.76 -24.25 2.77
C PRO A 55 20.57 -23.91 4.02
N ASN A 56 20.94 -22.63 4.18
CA ASN A 56 21.81 -22.16 5.26
C ASN A 56 21.11 -21.20 6.26
N ALA A 57 19.79 -21.02 6.18
CA ALA A 57 19.08 -20.10 7.05
C ALA A 57 17.70 -20.62 7.42
N ASP A 58 17.46 -20.77 8.72
CA ASP A 58 16.26 -21.44 9.21
C ASP A 58 14.95 -20.66 8.93
N ARG A 59 15.04 -19.33 8.91
CA ARG A 59 13.89 -18.41 8.78
C ARG A 59 13.74 -17.76 7.39
N LEU A 60 14.62 -18.10 6.44
CA LEU A 60 14.58 -17.57 5.07
C LEU A 60 14.10 -18.62 4.06
N ALA A 61 13.62 -18.15 2.91
CA ALA A 61 13.20 -18.99 1.81
C ALA A 61 13.81 -18.48 0.51
N VAL A 62 14.13 -19.39 -0.40
CA VAL A 62 14.50 -19.03 -1.77
C VAL A 62 13.24 -19.12 -2.62
N THR A 63 12.89 -18.05 -3.32
CA THR A 63 11.69 -17.96 -4.16
C THR A 63 12.03 -17.70 -5.61
N SER A 64 11.29 -18.33 -6.54
CA SER A 64 11.27 -17.91 -7.95
C SER A 64 10.09 -16.98 -8.17
N VAL A 65 10.35 -15.79 -8.72
CA VAL A 65 9.37 -14.71 -8.87
C VAL A 65 9.29 -14.26 -10.32
N ARG A 66 8.09 -14.31 -10.89
CA ARG A 66 7.78 -13.75 -12.21
C ARG A 66 7.43 -12.28 -12.07
N ILE A 67 8.06 -11.44 -12.87
CA ILE A 67 7.87 -9.97 -12.85
C ILE A 67 7.41 -9.40 -14.19
N GLY A 68 6.68 -10.21 -14.98
CA GLY A 68 6.19 -9.82 -16.31
C GLY A 68 7.28 -9.73 -17.39
N LYS A 69 8.46 -10.30 -17.14
CA LYS A 69 9.55 -10.50 -18.13
C LYS A 69 9.66 -11.98 -18.49
N ASP A 70 10.41 -12.29 -19.55
CA ASP A 70 10.61 -13.67 -20.01
C ASP A 70 11.36 -14.56 -19.02
N SER A 71 12.25 -13.97 -18.20
CA SER A 71 13.03 -14.69 -17.19
C SER A 71 12.51 -14.45 -15.77
N GLU A 72 12.44 -15.52 -14.98
CA GLU A 72 12.14 -15.48 -13.55
C GLU A 72 13.32 -14.92 -12.75
N LEU A 73 13.04 -14.30 -11.60
CA LEU A 73 14.04 -13.82 -10.66
C LEU A 73 14.07 -14.71 -9.42
N GLN A 74 15.28 -15.00 -8.93
CA GLN A 74 15.46 -15.65 -7.64
C GLN A 74 15.56 -14.58 -6.53
N ILE A 75 14.73 -14.67 -5.50
CA ILE A 75 14.67 -13.74 -4.36
C ILE A 75 14.75 -14.54 -3.04
N VAL A 76 15.59 -14.07 -2.10
CA VAL A 76 15.79 -14.66 -0.75
C VAL A 76 15.11 -13.81 0.32
#